data_AF-A0A822ERD0-F1
#
_entry.id   AF-A0A822ERD0-F1
#
_cell.length_a   1.000
_cell.length_b   1.000
_cell.length_c   1.000
_cell.angle_alpha   90.00
_cell.angle_beta   90.00
_cell.angle_gamma   90.00
#
_symmetry.space_group_name_H-M   'P 1'
#
loop_
_entity.id
_entity.type
_entity.pdbx_description
1 polymer ?
#
loop_
_entity_poly.entity_id
_entity_poly.type
_entity_poly.pdbx_seq_one_letter_code
_entity_poly.pdbx_strand_id
1 'polypeptide(L)'
;TTTVHAYIPQDVWYEFPSGVKVKAVGVFTDLYAPLEKINVHVRGGFIIPMQIPGSNLMISRGNPFTLLVAQSASENATGNLFWDDGDTIGE
;
A
#
# COMPACT_ATOMS: atom_id res chain seq x y z
N THR A 1 -4.62 24.92 -3.72
CA THR A 1 -4.37 24.37 -2.37
C THR A 1 -3.35 23.26 -2.49
N THR A 2 -2.44 23.12 -1.53
CA THR A 2 -1.39 22.07 -1.49
C THR A 2 -1.66 21.06 -0.37
N THR A 3 -2.91 20.99 0.09
CA THR A 3 -3.34 20.15 1.20
C THR A 3 -4.70 19.53 0.93
N VAL A 4 -4.94 18.38 1.53
CA VAL A 4 -6.25 17.71 1.55
C VAL A 4 -6.65 17.42 3.00
N HIS A 5 -7.91 17.72 3.33
CA HIS A 5 -8.47 17.41 4.63
C HIS A 5 -9.01 15.97 4.63
N ALA A 6 -8.37 15.06 5.34
CA ALA A 6 -8.69 13.64 5.30
C ALA A 6 -8.78 13.03 6.71
N TYR A 7 -9.70 12.09 6.88
CA TYR A 7 -9.79 11.31 8.11
C TYR A 7 -8.82 10.12 8.06
N ILE A 8 -7.99 9.97 9.09
CA ILE A 8 -7.15 8.80 9.29
C ILE A 8 -7.84 7.90 10.34
N PRO A 9 -8.30 6.68 10.00
CA PRO A 9 -8.97 5.80 10.96
C PRO A 9 -8.08 5.40 12.14
N GLN A 10 -8.70 4.98 13.24
CA GLN A 10 -8.04 4.51 14.47
C GLN A 10 -7.34 3.15 14.25
N ASP A 11 -6.17 3.17 13.63
CA ASP A 11 -5.32 2.00 13.39
C ASP A 11 -3.88 2.44 13.09
N VAL A 12 -2.97 1.50 12.87
CA VAL A 12 -1.61 1.76 12.38
C VAL A 12 -1.65 2.02 10.87
N TRP A 13 -1.07 3.14 10.44
CA TRP A 13 -0.94 3.52 9.04
C TRP A 13 0.51 3.91 8.73
N TYR A 14 0.99 3.52 7.55
CA TYR A 14 2.32 3.87 7.04
C TYR A 14 2.18 4.61 5.72
N GLU A 15 2.89 5.72 5.54
CA GLU A 15 2.93 6.42 4.25
C GLU A 15 3.68 5.56 3.21
N PHE A 16 3.08 5.40 2.03
CA PHE A 16 3.70 4.71 0.91
C PHE A 16 4.27 5.74 -0.07
N PRO A 17 5.52 5.59 -0.55
CA PRO A 17 6.39 4.41 -0.36
C PRO A 17 7.41 4.54 0.80
N SER A 18 7.45 5.65 1.56
CA SER A 18 8.53 5.87 2.53
C SER A 18 8.56 4.88 3.71
N GLY A 19 7.41 4.27 4.02
CA GLY A 19 7.23 3.41 5.19
C GLY A 19 7.14 4.17 6.52
N VAL A 20 7.02 5.50 6.50
CA VAL A 20 6.92 6.30 7.73
C VAL A 20 5.55 6.11 8.38
N LYS A 21 5.54 5.75 9.67
CA LYS A 21 4.31 5.62 10.45
C LYS A 21 3.61 6.97 10.63
N VAL A 22 2.32 7.01 10.30
CA VAL A 22 1.45 8.18 10.50
C VAL A 22 1.17 8.34 11.99
N LYS A 23 1.33 9.56 12.51
CA LYS A 23 1.12 9.86 13.94
C LYS A 23 -0.34 10.16 14.29
N ALA A 24 -1.05 10.85 13.39
CA ALA A 24 -2.44 11.22 13.58
C ALA A 24 -3.34 10.05 13.20
N VAL A 25 -4.10 9.51 14.14
CA VAL A 25 -5.02 8.38 13.95
C VAL A 25 -6.31 8.65 14.72
N GLY A 26 -7.44 8.19 14.18
CA GLY A 26 -8.78 8.47 14.71
C GLY A 26 -9.22 9.92 14.56
N VAL A 27 -8.60 10.69 13.66
CA VAL A 27 -8.82 12.14 13.53
C VAL A 27 -8.78 12.60 12.08
N PHE A 28 -9.46 13.73 11.81
CA PHE A 28 -9.24 14.48 10.58
C PHE A 28 -7.90 15.22 10.65
N THR A 29 -7.17 15.25 9.55
CA THR A 29 -5.85 15.87 9.45
C THR A 29 -5.67 16.49 8.06
N ASP A 30 -5.03 17.64 8.02
CA ASP A 30 -4.60 18.25 6.76
C ASP A 30 -3.30 17.58 6.28
N LEU A 31 -3.40 16.81 5.20
CA LEU A 31 -2.28 16.11 4.60
C LEU A 31 -1.65 16.99 3.52
N TYR A 32 -0.32 17.06 3.50
CA TYR A 32 0.43 17.72 2.42
C TYR A 32 0.20 16.97 1.09
N ALA A 33 -0.30 17.68 0.08
CA ALA A 33 -0.69 17.16 -1.23
C ALA A 33 -0.37 18.21 -2.32
N PRO A 34 0.92 18.48 -2.62
CA PRO A 34 1.30 19.24 -3.81
C PRO A 34 0.87 18.51 -5.09
N LEU A 35 0.91 19.21 -6.24
CA LEU A 35 0.43 18.68 -7.52
C LEU A 35 1.01 17.30 -7.88
N GLU A 36 2.28 17.08 -7.57
CA GLU A 36 3.01 15.84 -7.90
C GLU A 36 2.86 14.73 -6.84
N LYS A 37 2.05 14.94 -5.79
CA LYS A 37 1.87 13.98 -4.70
C LYS A 37 0.41 13.62 -4.47
N ILE A 38 0.14 12.33 -4.54
CA ILE A 38 -1.05 11.72 -3.94
C ILE A 38 -0.68 11.03 -2.63
N ASN A 39 -1.54 11.14 -1.61
CA ASN A 39 -1.33 10.50 -0.32
C ASN A 39 -1.84 9.05 -0.37
N VAL A 40 -0.93 8.08 -0.23
CA VAL A 40 -1.24 6.65 -0.14
C VAL A 40 -0.71 6.13 1.18
N HIS A 41 -1.53 5.34 1.89
CA HIS A 41 -1.15 4.75 3.16
C HIS A 41 -1.44 3.26 3.17
N VAL A 42 -0.54 2.48 3.76
CA VAL A 42 -0.72 1.05 4.02
C VAL A 42 -1.13 0.85 5.46
N ARG A 43 -2.20 0.08 5.68
CA ARG A 43 -2.65 -0.32 7.02
C ARG A 43 -1.68 -1.35 7.61
N GLY A 44 -1.30 -1.16 8.87
CA GLY A 44 -0.53 -2.15 9.63
C GLY A 44 -1.32 -3.44 9.84
N GLY A 45 -0.61 -4.56 9.97
CA GLY A 45 -1.18 -5.90 10.09
C GLY A 45 -1.32 -6.63 8.77
N PHE A 46 -0.92 -6.03 7.65
CA PHE A 46 -1.10 -6.60 6.32
C PHE A 46 0.23 -6.76 5.56
N ILE A 47 0.35 -7.89 4.85
CA ILE A 47 1.42 -8.15 3.89
C ILE A 47 0.83 -7.98 2.49
N ILE A 48 1.41 -7.07 1.70
CA ILE A 48 0.99 -6.81 0.33
C ILE A 48 2.03 -7.39 -0.63
N PRO A 49 1.69 -8.41 -1.44
CA PRO A 49 2.54 -8.84 -2.53
C PRO A 49 2.51 -7.79 -3.64
N MET A 50 3.70 -7.43 -4.14
CA MET A 50 3.89 -6.46 -5.21
C MET A 50 4.81 -7.07 -6.27
N GLN A 51 4.78 -6.52 -7.47
CA GLN A 51 5.69 -6.89 -8.55
C GLN A 51 6.36 -5.62 -9.07
N ILE A 52 7.64 -5.72 -9.44
CA ILE A 52 8.34 -4.55 -10.00
C ILE A 52 7.61 -4.10 -11.27
N PRO A 53 7.25 -2.81 -11.41
CA PRO A 53 6.47 -2.35 -12.54
C PRO A 53 7.26 -2.45 -13.85
N GLY A 54 6.62 -2.99 -14.89
CA GLY A 54 7.05 -2.87 -16.28
C GLY A 54 6.15 -1.91 -17.05
N SER A 55 6.48 -1.60 -18.31
CA SER A 55 5.66 -0.72 -19.16
C SER A 55 4.34 -1.35 -19.60
N ASN A 56 4.17 -2.66 -19.43
CA ASN A 56 2.94 -3.41 -19.64
C ASN A 56 2.91 -4.66 -18.74
N LEU A 57 1.78 -5.37 -18.74
CA LEU A 57 1.58 -6.55 -17.91
C LEU A 57 2.51 -7.72 -18.31
N MET A 58 2.73 -7.94 -19.60
CA MET A 58 3.63 -8.99 -20.09
C MET A 58 5.04 -8.86 -19.51
N ILE A 59 5.59 -7.64 -19.52
CA ILE A 59 6.91 -7.36 -18.93
C ILE A 59 6.83 -7.45 -17.40
N SER A 60 5.79 -6.87 -16.79
CA SER A 60 5.64 -6.86 -15.33
C SER A 60 5.58 -8.27 -14.75
N ARG A 61 4.84 -9.20 -15.39
CA ARG A 61 4.65 -10.59 -14.95
C ARG A 61 5.95 -11.41 -14.90
N GLY A 62 6.96 -11.02 -15.69
CA GLY A 62 8.30 -11.62 -15.65
C GLY A 62 9.23 -11.05 -14.59
N ASN A 63 8.84 -9.95 -13.91
CA ASN A 63 9.67 -9.32 -12.91
C ASN A 63 9.56 -10.03 -11.54
N PRO A 64 10.59 -9.93 -10.68
CA PRO A 64 10.53 -10.45 -9.32
C PRO A 64 9.36 -9.87 -8.50
N PHE A 65 8.78 -10.73 -7.66
CA PHE A 65 7.88 -10.29 -6.60
C PHE A 65 8.66 -9.63 -5.46
N THR A 66 8.00 -8.69 -4.80
CA THR A 66 8.42 -8.12 -3.52
C THR A 66 7.27 -8.21 -2.53
N LEU A 67 7.58 -8.28 -1.24
CA LEU A 67 6.58 -8.24 -0.18
C LEU A 67 6.74 -6.95 0.61
N LEU A 68 5.67 -6.15 0.67
CA LEU A 68 5.58 -5.05 1.60
C LEU A 68 4.92 -5.55 2.89
N VAL A 69 5.69 -5.60 3.97
CA VAL A 69 5.24 -6.07 5.28
C VAL A 69 4.98 -4.87 6.18
N ALA A 70 3.73 -4.49 6.36
CA ALA A 70 3.33 -3.42 7.28
C ALA A 70 2.93 -4.05 8.62
N GLN A 71 3.76 -3.89 9.65
CA GLN A 71 3.49 -4.48 10.97
C GLN A 71 2.30 -3.80 11.66
N SER A 72 1.50 -4.57 12.39
CA SER A 72 0.46 -4.02 13.26
C SER A 72 1.08 -3.45 14.55
N ALA A 73 0.23 -2.91 15.44
CA ALA A 73 0.64 -2.53 16.79
C ALA A 73 1.15 -3.71 17.63
N SER A 74 0.76 -4.94 17.29
CA SER A 74 1.19 -6.19 17.95
C SER A 74 2.31 -6.91 17.20
N GLU A 75 3.04 -6.19 16.32
CA GLU A 75 4.19 -6.70 15.56
C GLU A 75 3.88 -7.91 14.65
N ASN A 76 2.62 -8.08 14.27
CA ASN A 76 2.20 -9.13 13.35
C ASN A 76 1.73 -8.55 12.00
N ALA A 77 1.74 -9.37 10.96
CA ALA A 77 1.15 -9.06 9.67
C ALA A 77 0.76 -10.34 8.95
N THR A 78 -0.34 -10.29 8.20
CA THR A 78 -0.81 -11.41 7.37
C THR A 78 -1.22 -10.95 5.99
N GLY A 79 -1.09 -11.81 5.00
CA GLY A 79 -1.53 -11.52 3.64
C GLY A 79 -1.59 -12.80 2.82
N ASN A 80 -2.19 -12.71 1.64
CA ASN A 80 -2.34 -13.83 0.71
C ASN A 80 -1.95 -13.36 -0.69
N LEU A 81 -1.42 -14.29 -1.49
CA LEU A 81 -1.17 -14.10 -2.91
C LEU A 81 -1.89 -15.21 -3.66
N PHE A 82 -2.71 -14.83 -4.62
CA PHE A 82 -3.18 -15.72 -5.66
C PHE A 82 -2.39 -15.43 -6.93
N TRP A 83 -1.94 -16.47 -7.62
CA TRP A 83 -1.16 -16.34 -8.85
C TRP A 83 -1.51 -17.46 -9.83
N ASP A 84 -1.87 -17.07 -11.04
CA ASP A 84 -2.28 -17.93 -12.15
C ASP A 84 -1.58 -17.50 -13.45
N ASP A 85 -2.02 -18.04 -14.59
CA ASP A 85 -1.52 -17.64 -15.90
C ASP A 85 -2.01 -16.25 -16.36
N GLY A 86 -3.10 -15.75 -15.76
CA GLY A 86 -3.68 -14.43 -15.98
C GLY A 86 -4.70 -14.36 -17.12
N ASP A 87 -4.98 -15.46 -17.81
CA ASP A 87 -5.75 -15.47 -19.07
C ASP A 87 -6.80 -16.59 -19.16
N THR A 88 -6.58 -17.76 -18.54
CA THR A 88 -7.46 -18.92 -18.71
C THR A 88 -8.80 -18.74 -17.98
N ILE A 89 -9.91 -19.00 -18.69
CA ILE A 89 -11.27 -18.96 -18.11
C ILE A 89 -11.69 -20.36 -17.67
N GLY A 90 -11.81 -20.56 -16.36
CA GLY A 90 -12.34 -21.77 -15.76
C GLY A 90 -11.31 -22.90 -15.62
N GLU A 91 -11.21 -23.42 -14.41
CA GLU A 91 -10.77 -24.80 -14.15
C GLU A 91 -11.98 -25.64 -13.74
#